data_AF-A0AAR5QG10-F1
#
_entry.id   AF-A0AAR5QG10-F1
#
_cell.length_a   1.000
_cell.length_b   1.000
_cell.length_c   1.000
_cell.angle_alpha   90.00
_cell.angle_beta   90.00
_cell.angle_gamma   90.00
#
_symmetry.space_group_name_H-M   'P 1'
#
loop_
_entity.id
_entity.type
_entity.pdbx_description
1 polymer ?
#
loop_
_entity_poly.entity_id
_entity_poly.type
_entity_poly.pdbx_seq_one_letter_code
_entity_poly.pdbx_strand_id
1 'polypeptide(L)'
;MQDSTGSVTVDGEHPEEIPMDQMEQEYQPTLIENLVYFLENLLQIIIRVSYLGTNIIMMAWSITFISWLTFVLLIWANIIWLVPNQRKSMLRSSPFLVFYAWFLLISAYVYSMDLTESELPSVIRGINLAQIGFVKVTTLPCNLLLAKCLYTCMFWVTLRQYMQEKLLDRQSSALADMVAPLQLTVGAATTGTTAEPQKKETKVMEVVGNYLKRFLTKFWIWVVAITLFAVAITGQRMTGFRIVYMALFLIFILSFQLSFTIWRKMMFGFWLVIIIFSMLVLILTYTYQFDNFPDYWTDYLHVAKEQQLDIGLEQFETKQLFVRMVTPTFFVIITVVQLHYFHNDFMVLSDPKNTSIINEDEEDDEDLNESSMQGGAAVERSEKDPSSSGYRFEMSEFDNLTFKAVLEKWVTRLHRFLNLLYLFLEIHMARVVLFFAMLLCIYDKCAMYFILILLIPASFTLGRPMQIFTVYSSSILVSLFLLARMLYQIKYINPDVLNVNCTTVSSVRNFK
;
A
#
# COMPACT_ATOMS: atom_id res chain seq x y z
N MET A 1 -90.36 -37.66 -16.96
CA MET A 1 -90.58 -36.67 -18.03
C MET A 1 -89.18 -36.18 -18.42
N GLN A 2 -88.37 -36.97 -19.13
CA GLN A 2 -88.50 -37.42 -20.54
C GLN A 2 -88.20 -36.22 -21.46
N ASP A 3 -87.24 -36.17 -22.38
CA ASP A 3 -86.31 -37.12 -23.00
C ASP A 3 -85.34 -36.23 -23.85
N SER A 4 -84.05 -36.55 -24.03
CA SER A 4 -83.50 -37.29 -25.18
C SER A 4 -82.69 -36.45 -26.17
N THR A 5 -81.45 -36.91 -26.34
CA THR A 5 -80.64 -37.03 -27.58
C THR A 5 -80.14 -35.81 -28.36
N GLY A 6 -78.81 -35.71 -28.37
CA GLY A 6 -78.00 -35.07 -29.41
C GLY A 6 -76.53 -35.48 -29.27
N SER A 7 -76.23 -36.71 -29.67
CA SER A 7 -74.87 -37.27 -29.79
C SER A 7 -74.18 -36.69 -31.03
N VAL A 8 -72.98 -36.13 -30.89
CA VAL A 8 -71.96 -36.14 -31.96
C VAL A 8 -70.61 -36.46 -31.32
N THR A 9 -70.00 -37.50 -31.86
CA THR A 9 -68.80 -38.20 -31.41
C THR A 9 -67.52 -37.42 -31.65
N VAL A 10 -66.55 -37.69 -30.77
CA VAL A 10 -65.15 -37.30 -30.80
C VAL A 10 -64.41 -38.11 -31.87
N ASP A 11 -63.79 -37.43 -32.82
CA ASP A 11 -62.55 -37.82 -33.50
C ASP A 11 -61.69 -36.54 -33.39
N GLY A 12 -60.58 -36.45 -32.66
CA GLY A 12 -59.41 -37.31 -32.76
C GLY A 12 -58.33 -36.55 -33.55
N GLU A 13 -57.79 -35.45 -33.01
CA GLU A 13 -56.56 -34.83 -33.55
C GLU A 13 -55.73 -34.14 -32.46
N HIS A 14 -54.43 -34.29 -32.61
CA HIS A 14 -53.36 -34.11 -31.62
C HIS A 14 -53.27 -32.72 -30.98
N PRO A 15 -52.72 -32.62 -29.74
CA PRO A 15 -52.28 -31.34 -29.21
C PRO A 15 -51.10 -30.85 -30.05
N GLU A 16 -51.30 -29.80 -30.83
CA GLU A 16 -50.18 -29.02 -31.36
C GLU A 16 -49.44 -28.41 -30.17
N GLU A 17 -48.33 -29.04 -29.81
CA GLU A 17 -47.24 -28.44 -29.06
C GLU A 17 -46.87 -27.13 -29.77
N ILE A 18 -47.33 -26.00 -29.20
CA ILE A 18 -46.83 -24.69 -29.56
C ILE A 18 -45.32 -24.76 -29.27
N PRO A 19 -44.44 -24.64 -30.28
CA PRO A 19 -43.02 -24.72 -30.05
C PRO A 19 -42.63 -23.54 -29.15
N MET A 20 -42.12 -23.86 -27.97
CA MET A 20 -41.52 -22.89 -27.05
C MET A 20 -40.18 -22.34 -27.60
N ASP A 21 -39.84 -22.63 -28.86
CA ASP A 21 -38.62 -22.22 -29.56
C ASP A 21 -38.73 -20.88 -30.30
N GLN A 22 -39.85 -20.15 -30.19
CA GLN A 22 -39.99 -18.81 -30.77
C GLN A 22 -39.95 -17.66 -29.74
N MET A 23 -39.62 -17.95 -28.48
CA MET A 23 -39.38 -16.93 -27.43
C MET A 23 -37.95 -16.93 -26.85
N GLU A 24 -36.99 -17.58 -27.51
CA GLU A 24 -35.58 -17.27 -27.32
C GLU A 24 -35.10 -16.38 -28.48
N GLN A 25 -35.62 -15.16 -28.53
CA GLN A 25 -34.85 -14.10 -29.18
C GLN A 25 -33.58 -13.94 -28.36
N GLU A 26 -32.47 -14.42 -28.91
CA GLU A 26 -31.12 -14.16 -28.44
C GLU A 26 -30.96 -12.63 -28.36
N TYR A 27 -31.19 -12.09 -27.16
CA TYR A 27 -31.09 -10.67 -26.88
C TYR A 27 -29.62 -10.28 -27.04
N GLN A 28 -29.24 -9.85 -28.23
CA GLN A 28 -27.92 -9.29 -28.50
C GLN A 28 -27.86 -7.92 -27.82
N PRO A 29 -27.13 -7.76 -26.70
CA PRO A 29 -27.12 -6.51 -25.95
C PRO A 29 -26.59 -5.41 -26.85
N THR A 30 -27.31 -4.29 -26.90
CA THR A 30 -26.87 -3.14 -27.68
C THR A 30 -25.53 -2.63 -27.11
N LEU A 31 -24.67 -2.04 -27.94
CA LEU A 31 -23.39 -1.45 -27.46
C LEU A 31 -23.59 -0.49 -26.29
N ILE A 32 -24.76 0.16 -26.21
CA ILE A 32 -25.16 1.05 -25.12
C ILE A 32 -25.45 0.26 -23.84
N GLU A 33 -26.15 -0.86 -23.90
CA GLU A 33 -26.41 -1.71 -22.73
C GLU A 33 -25.14 -2.38 -22.20
N ASN A 34 -24.25 -2.82 -23.09
CA ASN A 34 -22.93 -3.30 -22.69
C ASN A 34 -22.11 -2.18 -22.02
N LEU A 35 -22.21 -0.95 -22.53
CA LEU A 35 -21.56 0.21 -21.91
C LEU A 35 -22.21 0.56 -20.56
N VAL A 36 -23.53 0.51 -20.44
CA VAL A 36 -24.26 0.74 -19.18
C VAL A 36 -23.90 -0.32 -18.14
N TYR A 37 -23.90 -1.61 -18.51
CA TYR A 37 -23.49 -2.70 -17.63
C TYR A 37 -22.02 -2.55 -17.18
N PHE A 38 -21.13 -2.19 -18.10
CA PHE A 38 -19.75 -1.87 -17.77
C PHE A 38 -19.65 -0.66 -16.81
N LEU A 39 -20.45 0.39 -17.03
CA LEU A 39 -20.48 1.59 -16.19
C LEU A 39 -21.06 1.30 -14.81
N GLU A 40 -22.06 0.43 -14.70
CA GLU A 40 -22.61 -0.06 -13.44
C GLU A 40 -21.58 -0.87 -12.66
N ASN A 41 -20.85 -1.78 -13.33
CA ASN A 41 -19.78 -2.53 -12.70
C ASN A 41 -18.63 -1.63 -12.23
N LEU A 42 -18.22 -0.66 -13.05
CA LEU A 42 -17.26 0.36 -12.64
C LEU A 42 -17.76 1.18 -11.46
N LEU A 43 -19.03 1.59 -11.47
CA LEU A 43 -19.62 2.35 -10.38
C LEU A 43 -19.69 1.53 -9.10
N GLN A 44 -20.01 0.24 -9.16
CA GLN A 44 -19.96 -0.66 -8.01
C GLN A 44 -18.53 -0.82 -7.47
N ILE A 45 -17.52 -0.90 -8.32
CA ILE A 45 -16.11 -0.92 -7.91
C ILE A 45 -15.73 0.42 -7.25
N ILE A 46 -16.11 1.55 -7.86
CA ILE A 46 -15.87 2.89 -7.30
C ILE A 46 -16.54 3.03 -5.93
N ILE A 47 -17.78 2.56 -5.80
CA ILE A 47 -18.51 2.54 -4.52
C ILE A 47 -17.74 1.66 -3.53
N ARG A 48 -17.26 0.47 -3.91
CA ARG A 48 -16.50 -0.43 -3.02
C ARG A 48 -15.19 0.19 -2.52
N VAL A 49 -14.49 0.94 -3.36
CA VAL A 49 -13.22 1.62 -3.06
C VAL A 49 -13.43 3.05 -2.53
N SER A 50 -14.68 3.52 -2.42
CA SER A 50 -14.97 4.93 -2.16
C SER A 50 -14.39 5.44 -0.85
N TYR A 51 -14.31 4.59 0.18
CA TYR A 51 -13.73 4.96 1.48
C TYR A 51 -12.25 5.37 1.36
N LEU A 52 -11.49 4.72 0.48
CA LEU A 52 -10.10 5.05 0.20
C LEU A 52 -10.02 6.36 -0.60
N GLY A 53 -10.85 6.49 -1.63
CA GLY A 53 -10.94 7.70 -2.45
C GLY A 53 -11.31 8.94 -1.63
N THR A 54 -12.29 8.83 -0.74
CA THR A 54 -12.70 9.89 0.19
C THR A 54 -11.57 10.26 1.15
N ASN A 55 -10.79 9.28 1.63
CA ASN A 55 -9.63 9.59 2.48
C ASN A 55 -8.55 10.39 1.74
N ILE A 56 -8.25 9.98 0.50
CA ILE A 56 -7.29 10.68 -0.37
C ILE A 56 -7.78 12.10 -0.69
N ILE A 57 -9.08 12.26 -0.96
CA ILE A 57 -9.67 13.56 -1.27
C ILE A 57 -9.71 14.48 -0.06
N MET A 58 -9.97 13.97 1.15
CA MET A 58 -9.84 14.78 2.37
C MET A 58 -8.41 15.34 2.52
N MET A 59 -7.39 14.49 2.32
CA MET A 59 -5.99 14.94 2.34
C MET A 59 -5.71 15.94 1.22
N ALA A 60 -6.12 15.65 -0.02
CA ALA A 60 -5.89 16.52 -1.18
C ALA A 60 -6.56 17.89 -1.03
N TRP A 61 -7.80 17.95 -0.53
CA TRP A 61 -8.48 19.21 -0.22
C TRP A 61 -7.66 20.00 0.78
N SER A 62 -7.22 19.37 1.88
CA SER A 62 -6.47 20.08 2.91
C SER A 62 -5.12 20.65 2.46
N ILE A 63 -4.45 19.98 1.52
CA ILE A 63 -3.16 20.42 0.96
C ILE A 63 -3.35 21.49 -0.12
N THR A 64 -4.39 21.38 -0.96
CA THR A 64 -4.66 22.36 -2.03
C THR A 64 -5.18 23.69 -1.48
N PHE A 65 -5.98 23.64 -0.42
CA PHE A 65 -6.54 24.82 0.24
C PHE A 65 -6.07 24.85 1.70
N ILE A 66 -4.88 25.39 1.93
CA ILE A 66 -4.29 25.49 3.28
C ILE A 66 -5.15 26.43 4.13
N SER A 67 -5.66 25.92 5.25
CA SER A 67 -6.41 26.70 6.21
C SER A 67 -6.57 25.94 7.52
N TRP A 68 -6.86 26.65 8.61
CA TRP A 68 -7.18 26.00 9.88
C TRP A 68 -8.42 25.09 9.80
N LEU A 69 -9.42 25.45 8.99
CA LEU A 69 -10.60 24.61 8.81
C LEU A 69 -10.28 23.32 8.04
N THR A 70 -9.44 23.40 7.01
CA THR A 70 -9.04 22.21 6.26
C THR A 70 -7.98 21.37 7.00
N PHE A 71 -7.25 21.94 7.94
CA PHE A 71 -6.38 21.21 8.87
C PHE A 71 -7.14 20.15 9.67
N VAL A 72 -8.38 20.45 10.07
CA VAL A 72 -9.25 19.48 10.76
C VAL A 72 -9.52 18.25 9.88
N LEU A 73 -9.74 18.44 8.57
CA LEU A 73 -9.89 17.32 7.61
C LEU A 73 -8.61 16.49 7.50
N LEU A 74 -7.45 17.14 7.55
CA LEU A 74 -6.16 16.45 7.47
C LEU A 74 -5.91 15.58 8.71
N ILE A 75 -6.15 16.12 9.91
CA ILE A 75 -6.07 15.34 11.15
C ILE A 75 -7.07 14.18 11.11
N TRP A 76 -8.31 14.44 10.68
CA TRP A 76 -9.33 13.40 10.60
C TRP A 76 -8.95 12.28 9.63
N ALA A 77 -8.44 12.62 8.45
CA ALA A 77 -7.93 11.68 7.46
C ALA A 77 -6.77 10.83 8.02
N ASN A 78 -5.82 11.47 8.72
CA ASN A 78 -4.71 10.78 9.37
C ASN A 78 -5.20 9.81 10.46
N ILE A 79 -6.18 10.21 11.29
CA ILE A 79 -6.76 9.33 12.31
C ILE A 79 -7.43 8.11 11.66
N ILE A 80 -8.16 8.29 10.54
CA ILE A 80 -8.81 7.18 9.85
C ILE A 80 -7.78 6.17 9.35
N TRP A 81 -6.62 6.62 8.86
CA TRP A 81 -5.54 5.73 8.44
C TRP A 81 -4.95 4.89 9.58
N LEU A 82 -4.97 5.37 10.82
CA LEU A 82 -4.46 4.64 11.97
C LEU A 82 -5.39 3.53 12.47
N VAL A 83 -6.69 3.61 12.15
CA VAL A 83 -7.70 2.70 12.69
C VAL A 83 -7.69 1.35 11.94
N PRO A 84 -7.69 0.19 12.64
CA PRO A 84 -7.69 -1.15 12.02
C PRO A 84 -8.85 -1.42 11.05
N ASN A 85 -10.02 -0.83 11.29
CA ASN A 85 -11.21 -0.98 10.44
C ASN A 85 -11.53 0.31 9.68
N GLN A 86 -10.62 0.73 8.79
CA GLN A 86 -10.69 1.99 8.06
C GLN A 86 -12.02 2.18 7.33
N ARG A 87 -12.51 1.15 6.62
CA ARG A 87 -13.80 1.17 5.90
C ARG A 87 -14.98 1.48 6.83
N LYS A 88 -15.12 0.73 7.93
CA LYS A 88 -16.22 0.91 8.88
C LYS A 88 -16.15 2.28 9.57
N SER A 89 -14.95 2.72 9.95
CA SER A 89 -14.72 4.03 10.56
C SER A 89 -15.07 5.16 9.60
N MET A 90 -14.58 5.09 8.36
CA MET A 90 -14.87 6.07 7.30
C MET A 90 -16.36 6.19 7.04
N LEU A 91 -17.05 5.06 6.82
CA LEU A 91 -18.48 5.05 6.56
C LEU A 91 -19.28 5.62 7.75
N ARG A 92 -18.87 5.34 8.99
CA ARG A 92 -19.49 5.93 10.18
C ARG A 92 -19.26 7.45 10.28
N SER A 93 -18.11 7.93 9.85
CA SER A 93 -17.80 9.38 9.84
C SER A 93 -18.41 10.14 8.65
N SER A 94 -18.84 9.44 7.60
CA SER A 94 -19.36 10.04 6.37
C SER A 94 -20.45 11.12 6.55
N PRO A 95 -21.49 10.98 7.41
CA PRO A 95 -22.47 12.05 7.58
C PRO A 95 -21.83 13.32 8.15
N PHE A 96 -20.95 13.20 9.13
CA PHE A 96 -20.26 14.35 9.74
C PHE A 96 -19.35 15.05 8.73
N LEU A 97 -18.65 14.28 7.88
CA LEU A 97 -17.81 14.81 6.82
C LEU A 97 -18.61 15.61 5.78
N VAL A 98 -19.79 15.11 5.38
CA VAL A 98 -20.66 15.82 4.43
C VAL A 98 -21.20 17.11 5.05
N PHE A 99 -21.64 17.09 6.32
CA PHE A 99 -22.07 18.32 7.01
C PHE A 99 -20.93 19.34 7.12
N TYR A 100 -19.72 18.89 7.45
CA TYR A 100 -18.55 19.75 7.53
C TYR A 100 -18.18 20.33 6.16
N ALA A 101 -18.18 19.51 5.11
CA ALA A 101 -17.91 19.97 3.75
C ALA A 101 -18.95 20.98 3.26
N TRP A 102 -20.22 20.80 3.62
CA TRP A 102 -21.27 21.78 3.31
C TRP A 102 -21.03 23.11 4.01
N PHE A 103 -20.63 23.09 5.29
CA PHE A 103 -20.20 24.29 6.01
C PHE A 103 -19.01 24.99 5.34
N LEU A 104 -18.00 24.24 4.90
CA LEU A 104 -16.86 24.79 4.17
C LEU A 104 -17.25 25.39 2.81
N LEU A 105 -18.20 24.77 2.11
CA LEU A 105 -18.67 25.21 0.80
C LEU A 105 -19.50 26.48 0.92
N ILE A 106 -20.43 26.56 1.89
CA ILE A 106 -21.19 27.78 2.20
C ILE A 106 -20.23 28.91 2.56
N SER A 107 -19.27 28.62 3.46
CA SER A 107 -18.24 29.57 3.86
C SER A 107 -17.44 30.07 2.64
N ALA A 108 -17.00 29.17 1.76
CA ALA A 108 -16.30 29.54 0.54
C ALA A 108 -17.18 30.35 -0.42
N TYR A 109 -18.48 30.03 -0.51
CA TYR A 109 -19.43 30.74 -1.36
C TYR A 109 -19.65 32.18 -0.89
N VAL A 110 -19.88 32.39 0.41
CA VAL A 110 -20.04 33.73 1.00
C VAL A 110 -18.79 34.59 0.77
N TYR A 111 -17.60 34.05 1.01
CA TYR A 111 -16.33 34.77 0.79
C TYR A 111 -15.93 34.92 -0.69
N SER A 112 -16.65 34.26 -1.61
CA SER A 112 -16.49 34.46 -3.06
C SER A 112 -17.43 35.52 -3.62
N MET A 113 -18.35 36.06 -2.82
CA MET A 113 -19.19 37.18 -3.23
C MET A 113 -18.37 38.47 -3.27
N ASP A 114 -18.72 39.36 -4.20
CA ASP A 114 -18.09 40.68 -4.37
C ASP A 114 -18.57 41.69 -3.31
N LEU A 115 -18.30 41.38 -2.04
CA LEU A 115 -18.63 42.22 -0.89
C LEU A 115 -17.47 43.18 -0.61
N THR A 116 -17.77 44.39 -0.13
CA THR A 116 -16.74 45.40 0.19
C THR A 116 -16.02 45.08 1.50
N GLU A 117 -14.80 45.61 1.71
CA GLU A 117 -14.01 45.33 2.93
C GLU A 117 -14.68 45.84 4.22
N SER A 118 -15.64 46.76 4.11
CA SER A 118 -16.46 47.25 5.24
C SER A 118 -17.51 46.25 5.71
N GLU A 119 -17.97 45.35 4.85
CA GLU A 119 -19.00 44.35 5.18
C GLU A 119 -18.37 43.01 5.57
N LEU A 120 -17.20 42.69 5.01
CA LEU A 120 -16.46 41.46 5.30
C LEU A 120 -14.96 41.74 5.44
N PRO A 121 -14.48 42.13 6.64
CA PRO A 121 -13.09 42.48 6.86
C PRO A 121 -12.17 41.27 6.67
N SER A 122 -11.07 41.47 5.93
CA SER A 122 -10.03 40.47 5.67
C SER A 122 -9.10 40.25 6.89
N VAL A 123 -9.07 41.21 7.81
CA VAL A 123 -8.29 41.17 9.04
C VAL A 123 -9.18 41.56 10.21
N ILE A 124 -9.35 40.65 11.18
CA ILE A 124 -10.04 40.95 12.44
C ILE A 124 -9.02 40.76 13.57
N ARG A 125 -8.77 41.82 14.35
CA ARG A 125 -7.86 41.80 15.53
C ARG A 125 -6.46 41.25 15.24
N GLY A 126 -5.87 41.58 14.08
CA GLY A 126 -4.51 41.17 13.71
C GLY A 126 -4.38 39.72 13.22
N ILE A 127 -5.48 38.98 13.07
CA ILE A 127 -5.51 37.64 12.49
C ILE A 127 -6.05 37.74 11.05
N ASN A 128 -5.26 37.26 10.08
CA ASN A 128 -5.67 37.17 8.68
C ASN A 128 -6.76 36.10 8.53
N LEU A 129 -7.98 36.50 8.14
CA LEU A 129 -9.10 35.56 7.95
C LEU A 129 -8.83 34.55 6.82
N ALA A 130 -7.96 34.93 5.89
CA ALA A 130 -7.43 34.05 4.86
C ALA A 130 -6.83 32.76 5.44
N GLN A 131 -6.14 32.83 6.59
CA GLN A 131 -5.52 31.66 7.24
C GLN A 131 -6.55 30.74 7.90
N ILE A 132 -7.66 31.30 8.39
CA ILE A 132 -8.75 30.51 8.97
C ILE A 132 -9.42 29.67 7.88
N GLY A 133 -9.37 30.13 6.62
CA GLY A 133 -9.95 29.47 5.45
C GLY A 133 -10.90 30.36 4.65
N PHE A 134 -11.01 31.62 5.06
CA PHE A 134 -11.89 32.63 4.49
C PHE A 134 -11.10 33.55 3.58
N VAL A 135 -10.66 33.02 2.43
CA VAL A 135 -9.90 33.76 1.43
C VAL A 135 -10.87 34.47 0.49
N LYS A 136 -10.75 35.79 0.37
CA LYS A 136 -11.47 36.58 -0.63
C LYS A 136 -10.79 36.39 -1.97
N VAL A 137 -11.51 35.80 -2.94
CA VAL A 137 -10.96 35.48 -4.27
C VAL A 137 -11.54 36.45 -5.28
N THR A 138 -10.72 37.40 -5.73
CA THR A 138 -11.14 38.48 -6.65
C THR A 138 -11.02 38.09 -8.13
N THR A 139 -10.29 37.02 -8.46
CA THR A 139 -10.09 36.56 -9.84
C THR A 139 -10.60 35.12 -10.02
N LEU A 140 -11.55 34.93 -10.95
CA LEU A 140 -12.15 33.63 -11.32
C LEU A 140 -12.70 32.79 -10.14
N PRO A 141 -13.61 33.34 -9.31
CA PRO A 141 -14.16 32.63 -8.13
C PRO A 141 -14.88 31.32 -8.50
N CYS A 142 -15.47 31.25 -9.70
CA CYS A 142 -16.18 30.06 -10.18
C CYS A 142 -15.27 28.82 -10.30
N ASN A 143 -14.03 28.99 -10.79
CA ASN A 143 -13.11 27.86 -10.97
C ASN A 143 -12.70 27.23 -9.64
N LEU A 144 -12.47 28.07 -8.63
CA LEU A 144 -12.10 27.61 -7.30
C LEU A 144 -13.27 26.91 -6.59
N LEU A 145 -14.47 27.47 -6.75
CA LEU A 145 -15.68 26.91 -6.15
C LEU A 145 -16.07 25.60 -6.82
N LEU A 146 -15.93 25.50 -8.15
CA LEU A 146 -16.09 24.26 -8.90
C LEU A 146 -15.12 23.18 -8.41
N ALA A 147 -13.85 23.52 -8.19
CA ALA A 147 -12.87 22.57 -7.63
C ALA A 147 -13.29 22.06 -6.24
N LYS A 148 -13.77 22.94 -5.35
CA LYS A 148 -14.30 22.56 -4.03
C LYS A 148 -15.55 21.66 -4.16
N CYS A 149 -16.47 21.98 -5.06
CA CYS A 149 -17.64 21.13 -5.35
C CYS A 149 -17.23 19.74 -5.83
N LEU A 150 -16.23 19.63 -6.72
CA LEU A 150 -15.72 18.34 -7.20
C LEU A 150 -15.17 17.49 -6.05
N TYR A 151 -14.46 18.07 -5.08
CA TYR A 151 -14.03 17.32 -3.88
C TYR A 151 -15.21 16.80 -3.05
N THR A 152 -16.30 17.57 -2.92
CA THR A 152 -17.48 17.10 -2.18
C THR A 152 -18.20 15.93 -2.83
N CYS A 153 -18.09 15.75 -4.16
CA CYS A 153 -18.75 14.65 -4.88
C CYS A 153 -18.42 13.28 -4.27
N MET A 154 -17.17 13.05 -3.90
CA MET A 154 -16.76 11.77 -3.33
C MET A 154 -17.27 11.56 -1.89
N PHE A 155 -17.44 12.64 -1.12
CA PHE A 155 -18.11 12.55 0.18
C PHE A 155 -19.57 12.13 0.04
N TRP A 156 -20.26 12.63 -1.00
CA TRP A 156 -21.62 12.19 -1.34
C TRP A 156 -21.67 10.73 -1.77
N VAL A 157 -20.71 10.28 -2.59
CA VAL A 157 -20.61 8.86 -2.99
C VAL A 157 -20.42 7.96 -1.76
N THR A 158 -19.53 8.33 -0.85
CA THR A 158 -19.29 7.55 0.39
C THR A 158 -20.49 7.61 1.35
N LEU A 159 -21.20 8.73 1.44
CA LEU A 159 -22.45 8.81 2.22
C LEU A 159 -23.54 7.91 1.61
N ARG A 160 -23.69 7.93 0.28
CA ARG A 160 -24.62 7.02 -0.42
C ARG A 160 -24.27 5.57 -0.16
N GLN A 161 -22.99 5.21 -0.20
CA GLN A 161 -22.52 3.87 0.16
C GLN A 161 -22.92 3.51 1.60
N TYR A 162 -22.68 4.40 2.55
CA TYR A 162 -23.05 4.17 3.95
C TYR A 162 -24.57 3.97 4.13
N MET A 163 -25.38 4.79 3.46
CA MET A 163 -26.85 4.66 3.49
C MET A 163 -27.31 3.36 2.86
N GLN A 164 -26.71 2.95 1.73
CA GLN A 164 -27.04 1.71 1.04
C GLN A 164 -26.70 0.48 1.88
N GLU A 165 -25.52 0.45 2.51
CA GLU A 165 -25.13 -0.64 3.41
C GLU A 165 -26.06 -0.73 4.62
N LYS A 166 -26.38 0.41 5.23
CA LYS A 166 -27.31 0.46 6.37
C LYS A 166 -28.73 0.01 6.00
N LEU A 167 -29.16 0.27 4.77
CA LEU A 167 -30.46 -0.17 4.27
C LEU A 167 -30.47 -1.68 4.00
N LEU A 168 -29.41 -2.20 3.37
CA LEU A 168 -29.23 -3.64 3.15
C LEU A 168 -29.18 -4.41 4.47
N ASP A 169 -28.46 -3.90 5.48
CA ASP A 169 -28.39 -4.51 6.82
C ASP A 169 -29.77 -4.56 7.50
N ARG A 170 -30.61 -3.52 7.30
CA ARG A 170 -31.98 -3.50 7.82
C ARG A 170 -32.88 -4.49 7.10
N GLN A 171 -32.76 -4.59 5.78
CA GLN A 171 -33.54 -5.53 4.97
C GLN A 171 -33.15 -6.98 5.28
N SER A 172 -31.87 -7.29 5.42
CA SER A 172 -31.40 -8.63 5.77
C SER A 172 -31.82 -9.03 7.19
N SER A 173 -31.77 -8.09 8.15
CA SER A 173 -32.26 -8.33 9.51
C SER A 173 -33.77 -8.54 9.55
N ALA A 174 -34.55 -7.76 8.79
CA ALA A 174 -35.98 -7.95 8.66
C ALA A 174 -36.33 -9.29 7.99
N LEU A 175 -35.57 -9.68 6.96
CA LEU A 175 -35.74 -10.98 6.29
C LEU A 175 -35.36 -12.14 7.22
N ALA A 176 -34.29 -12.01 8.01
CA ALA A 176 -33.92 -13.01 9.02
C ALA A 176 -35.01 -13.17 10.09
N ASP A 177 -35.64 -12.07 10.52
CA ASP A 177 -36.76 -12.08 11.47
C ASP A 177 -38.05 -12.66 10.88
N MET A 178 -38.30 -12.44 9.57
CA MET A 178 -39.41 -13.09 8.85
C MET A 178 -39.18 -14.59 8.59
N VAL A 179 -37.92 -15.04 8.47
CA VAL A 179 -37.57 -16.45 8.23
C VAL A 179 -37.41 -17.25 9.53
N ALA A 180 -37.19 -16.59 10.67
CA ALA A 180 -37.14 -17.22 11.99
C ALA A 180 -38.41 -18.06 12.36
N PRO A 181 -39.64 -17.65 12.04
CA PRO A 181 -40.83 -18.49 12.25
C PRO A 181 -41.05 -19.56 11.16
N LEU A 182 -40.39 -19.48 9.99
CA LEU A 182 -40.55 -20.41 8.87
C LEU A 182 -39.60 -21.62 8.94
N GLN A 183 -38.48 -21.51 9.66
CA GLN A 183 -37.55 -22.64 9.85
C GLN A 183 -38.06 -23.73 10.82
N LEU A 184 -39.12 -23.47 11.59
CA LEU A 184 -39.77 -24.49 12.44
C LEU A 184 -40.92 -25.26 11.76
N THR A 185 -41.36 -24.85 10.55
CA THR A 185 -42.58 -25.41 9.94
C THR A 185 -42.40 -25.90 8.49
N VAL A 186 -41.26 -25.67 7.83
CA VAL A 186 -41.08 -26.05 6.41
C VAL A 186 -39.75 -26.76 6.12
N GLY A 187 -39.35 -27.67 7.01
CA GLY A 187 -38.28 -28.62 6.71
C GLY A 187 -38.81 -29.84 5.95
N ALA A 188 -39.10 -29.74 4.64
CA ALA A 188 -39.21 -30.93 3.78
C ALA A 188 -39.33 -30.72 2.26
N ALA A 189 -39.75 -29.57 1.71
CA ALA A 189 -40.32 -29.60 0.35
C ALA A 189 -39.86 -28.55 -0.69
N THR A 190 -38.78 -27.79 -0.48
CA THR A 190 -38.34 -26.79 -1.48
C THR A 190 -36.84 -26.77 -1.77
N THR A 191 -36.10 -27.82 -1.43
CA THR A 191 -34.71 -27.99 -1.87
C THR A 191 -34.66 -28.46 -3.32
N GLY A 192 -34.82 -27.53 -4.26
CA GLY A 192 -34.63 -27.84 -5.67
C GLY A 192 -35.30 -26.85 -6.59
N THR A 193 -34.81 -25.61 -6.62
CA THR A 193 -34.88 -24.64 -7.75
C THR A 193 -34.58 -23.23 -7.25
N THR A 194 -33.34 -23.00 -6.81
CA THR A 194 -32.76 -21.65 -6.89
C THR A 194 -31.60 -21.76 -7.87
N ALA A 195 -31.89 -21.36 -9.11
CA ALA A 195 -30.91 -21.16 -10.15
C ALA A 195 -29.83 -20.18 -9.63
N GLU A 196 -28.63 -20.69 -9.41
CA GLU A 196 -27.44 -19.84 -9.26
C GLU A 196 -27.18 -19.14 -10.60
N PRO A 197 -27.14 -17.80 -10.66
CA PRO A 197 -26.68 -17.12 -11.85
C PRO A 197 -25.20 -17.46 -12.09
N GLN A 198 -24.91 -17.83 -13.34
CA GLN A 198 -23.65 -18.38 -13.82
C GLN A 198 -22.41 -17.60 -13.35
N LYS A 199 -21.60 -18.26 -12.51
CA LYS A 199 -20.33 -17.76 -11.96
C LYS A 199 -19.10 -18.07 -12.84
N LYS A 200 -19.22 -18.10 -14.16
CA LYS A 200 -18.11 -18.56 -15.05
C LYS A 200 -17.00 -17.51 -15.27
N GLU A 201 -17.28 -16.20 -15.20
CA GLU A 201 -16.24 -15.15 -15.31
C GLU A 201 -15.39 -14.95 -14.04
N THR A 202 -15.71 -15.62 -12.93
CA THR A 202 -15.05 -15.37 -11.64
C THR A 202 -13.80 -16.23 -11.38
N LYS A 203 -13.67 -17.40 -12.01
CA LYS A 203 -12.57 -18.35 -11.68
C LYS A 203 -11.19 -17.86 -12.13
N VAL A 204 -11.09 -17.26 -13.32
CA VAL A 204 -9.80 -16.72 -13.82
C VAL A 204 -9.37 -15.50 -13.00
N MET A 205 -10.31 -14.59 -12.69
CA MET A 205 -10.04 -13.43 -11.83
C MET A 205 -9.65 -13.85 -10.40
N GLU A 206 -10.23 -14.92 -9.87
CA GLU A 206 -9.89 -15.46 -8.55
C GLU A 206 -8.49 -16.10 -8.54
N VAL A 207 -8.13 -16.87 -9.56
CA VAL A 207 -6.78 -17.46 -9.70
C VAL A 207 -5.73 -16.37 -9.87
N VAL A 208 -5.96 -15.41 -10.78
CA VAL A 208 -5.05 -14.26 -10.99
C VAL A 208 -4.97 -13.40 -9.73
N GLY A 209 -6.10 -13.16 -9.05
CA GLY A 209 -6.16 -12.40 -7.81
C GLY A 209 -5.37 -13.05 -6.68
N ASN A 210 -5.47 -14.38 -6.53
CA ASN A 210 -4.68 -15.12 -5.54
C ASN A 210 -3.19 -15.12 -5.87
N TYR A 211 -2.81 -15.28 -7.14
CA TYR A 211 -1.42 -15.18 -7.57
C TYR A 211 -0.85 -13.78 -7.30
N LEU A 212 -1.58 -12.73 -7.69
CA LEU A 212 -1.20 -11.34 -7.46
C LEU A 212 -1.09 -11.03 -5.96
N LYS A 213 -2.02 -11.53 -5.14
CA LYS A 213 -1.98 -11.38 -3.68
C LYS A 213 -0.72 -12.01 -3.09
N ARG A 214 -0.38 -13.25 -3.48
CA ARG A 214 0.85 -13.93 -3.04
C ARG A 214 2.11 -13.19 -3.50
N PHE A 215 2.14 -12.74 -4.75
CA PHE A 215 3.25 -11.97 -5.31
C PHE A 215 3.45 -10.64 -4.56
N LEU A 216 2.38 -9.85 -4.40
CA LEU A 216 2.44 -8.58 -3.68
C LEU A 216 2.88 -8.79 -2.23
N THR A 217 2.32 -9.79 -1.53
CA THR A 217 2.71 -10.10 -0.15
C THR A 217 4.21 -10.35 -0.02
N LYS A 218 4.83 -11.05 -0.99
CA LYS A 218 6.28 -11.36 -0.99
C LYS A 218 7.15 -10.13 -1.23
N PHE A 219 6.77 -9.25 -2.15
CA PHE A 219 7.64 -8.15 -2.61
C PHE A 219 7.30 -6.77 -2.02
N TRP A 220 6.13 -6.58 -1.42
CA TRP A 220 5.70 -5.26 -0.92
C TRP A 220 6.61 -4.72 0.18
N ILE A 221 7.18 -5.59 1.02
CA ILE A 221 8.16 -5.20 2.04
C ILE A 221 9.36 -4.43 1.44
N TRP A 222 9.81 -4.83 0.24
CA TRP A 222 10.90 -4.17 -0.48
C TRP A 222 10.47 -2.83 -1.05
N VAL A 223 9.24 -2.73 -1.58
CA VAL A 223 8.66 -1.46 -2.04
C VAL A 223 8.64 -0.44 -0.90
N VAL A 224 8.24 -0.87 0.29
CA VAL A 224 8.19 -0.01 1.48
C VAL A 224 9.60 0.40 1.94
N ALA A 225 10.55 -0.54 1.97
CA ALA A 225 11.93 -0.25 2.34
C ALA A 225 12.62 0.74 1.38
N ILE A 226 12.42 0.57 0.05
CA ILE A 226 12.96 1.45 -0.98
C ILE A 226 12.33 2.85 -0.88
N THR A 227 11.02 2.92 -0.64
CA THR A 227 10.33 4.21 -0.51
C THR A 227 10.72 4.95 0.76
N LEU A 228 10.93 4.24 1.89
CA LEU A 228 11.50 4.82 3.11
C LEU A 228 12.89 5.42 2.86
N PHE A 229 13.76 4.69 2.16
CA PHE A 229 15.09 5.18 1.78
C PHE A 229 15.01 6.38 0.82
N ALA A 230 14.11 6.34 -0.16
CA ALA A 230 13.90 7.45 -1.09
C ALA A 230 13.48 8.72 -0.33
N VAL A 231 12.49 8.66 0.56
CA VAL A 231 12.04 9.81 1.36
C VAL A 231 13.17 10.37 2.24
N ALA A 232 14.06 9.51 2.76
CA ALA A 232 15.19 9.94 3.55
C ALA A 232 16.24 10.74 2.74
N ILE A 233 16.40 10.47 1.44
CA ILE A 233 17.41 11.12 0.58
C ILE A 233 16.81 12.23 -0.28
N THR A 234 15.56 12.11 -0.72
CA THR A 234 14.97 12.97 -1.76
C THR A 234 14.84 14.42 -1.29
N GLY A 235 15.68 15.27 -1.88
CA GLY A 235 15.54 16.72 -2.03
C GLY A 235 16.81 17.47 -1.61
N GLN A 236 16.83 18.78 -1.86
CA GLN A 236 18.10 19.52 -1.95
C GLN A 236 18.81 19.78 -0.62
N ARG A 237 18.07 20.02 0.47
CA ARG A 237 18.64 20.28 1.80
C ARG A 237 18.40 19.10 2.74
N MET A 238 19.44 18.67 3.46
CA MET A 238 19.28 17.75 4.58
C MET A 238 18.49 18.45 5.68
N THR A 239 17.50 17.75 6.22
CA THR A 239 16.60 18.28 7.24
C THR A 239 16.52 17.29 8.39
N GLY A 240 16.28 17.75 9.61
CA GLY A 240 16.14 16.91 10.79
C GLY A 240 15.16 15.74 10.57
N PHE A 241 14.01 15.99 9.95
CA PHE A 241 13.05 14.93 9.64
C PHE A 241 13.63 13.81 8.77
N ARG A 242 14.45 14.13 7.77
CA ARG A 242 15.10 13.13 6.92
C ARG A 242 16.15 12.31 7.65
N ILE A 243 16.88 12.94 8.55
CA ILE A 243 17.88 12.24 9.37
C ILE A 243 17.18 11.20 10.24
N VAL A 244 16.02 11.53 10.81
CA VAL A 244 15.20 10.56 11.55
C VAL A 244 14.69 9.45 10.62
N TYR A 245 14.21 9.74 9.41
CA TYR A 245 13.82 8.69 8.45
C TYR A 245 14.98 7.76 8.07
N MET A 246 16.18 8.31 7.84
CA MET A 246 17.35 7.49 7.57
C MET A 246 17.75 6.65 8.79
N ALA A 247 17.64 7.20 10.01
CA ALA A 247 17.87 6.44 11.24
C ALA A 247 16.89 5.28 11.37
N LEU A 248 15.59 5.50 11.12
CA LEU A 248 14.58 4.44 11.10
C LEU A 248 14.88 3.38 10.02
N PHE A 249 15.28 3.79 8.82
CA PHE A 249 15.71 2.88 7.75
C PHE A 249 16.92 2.03 8.17
N LEU A 250 17.95 2.66 8.75
CA LEU A 250 19.13 1.94 9.22
C LEU A 250 18.80 0.99 10.36
N ILE A 251 17.96 1.38 11.31
CA ILE A 251 17.47 0.48 12.39
C ILE A 251 16.75 -0.73 11.79
N PHE A 252 15.94 -0.53 10.75
CA PHE A 252 15.24 -1.63 10.07
C PHE A 252 16.20 -2.64 9.43
N ILE A 253 17.16 -2.15 8.64
CA ILE A 253 18.14 -3.00 7.96
C ILE A 253 19.11 -3.65 8.96
N LEU A 254 19.58 -2.90 9.97
CA LEU A 254 20.45 -3.45 11.02
C LEU A 254 19.72 -4.50 11.85
N SER A 255 18.47 -4.27 12.22
CA SER A 255 17.69 -5.29 12.94
C SER A 255 17.52 -6.55 12.08
N PHE A 256 17.28 -6.41 10.78
CA PHE A 256 17.20 -7.54 9.86
C PHE A 256 18.53 -8.32 9.81
N GLN A 257 19.66 -7.61 9.72
CA GLN A 257 20.99 -8.22 9.65
C GLN A 257 21.43 -8.88 10.97
N LEU A 258 21.13 -8.28 12.13
CA LEU A 258 21.56 -8.76 13.43
C LEU A 258 20.78 -9.99 13.90
N SER A 259 19.45 -9.98 13.73
CA SER A 259 18.62 -11.12 14.09
C SER A 259 17.28 -11.08 13.39
N PHE A 260 17.04 -12.09 12.56
CA PHE A 260 15.76 -12.28 11.90
C PHE A 260 14.59 -12.45 12.88
N THR A 261 14.81 -13.12 14.01
CA THR A 261 13.78 -13.32 15.04
C THR A 261 13.38 -12.01 15.71
N ILE A 262 14.35 -11.14 16.02
CA ILE A 262 14.09 -9.81 16.59
C ILE A 262 13.36 -8.95 15.56
N TRP A 263 13.83 -8.97 14.31
CA TRP A 263 13.21 -8.22 13.22
C TRP A 263 11.73 -8.57 13.04
N ARG A 264 11.37 -9.87 13.01
CA ARG A 264 9.98 -10.33 12.94
C ARG A 264 9.12 -9.80 14.09
N LYS A 265 9.63 -9.82 15.33
CA LYS A 265 8.91 -9.31 16.51
C LYS A 265 8.77 -7.77 16.49
N MET A 266 9.78 -7.08 16.00
CA MET A 266 9.85 -5.62 15.96
C MET A 266 9.03 -5.01 14.82
N MET A 267 8.79 -5.77 13.74
CA MET A 267 8.19 -5.28 12.50
C MET A 267 6.83 -4.56 12.69
N PHE A 268 5.91 -5.10 13.48
CA PHE A 268 4.62 -4.43 13.73
C PHE A 268 4.81 -3.06 14.39
N GLY A 269 5.62 -3.01 15.46
CA GLY A 269 5.94 -1.77 16.16
C GLY A 269 6.68 -0.77 15.27
N PHE A 270 7.56 -1.27 14.40
CA PHE A 270 8.31 -0.44 13.44
C PHE A 270 7.40 0.33 12.49
N TRP A 271 6.45 -0.37 11.85
CA TRP A 271 5.52 0.27 10.92
C TRP A 271 4.64 1.28 11.62
N LEU A 272 4.16 0.97 12.83
CA LEU A 272 3.40 1.89 13.65
C LEU A 272 4.21 3.16 13.98
N VAL A 273 5.48 3.01 14.39
CA VAL A 273 6.38 4.15 14.66
C VAL A 273 6.58 5.02 13.42
N ILE A 274 6.80 4.41 12.24
CA ILE A 274 6.92 5.14 10.98
C ILE A 274 5.66 5.93 10.67
N ILE A 275 4.48 5.31 10.81
CA ILE A 275 3.20 5.95 10.49
C ILE A 275 2.97 7.15 11.41
N ILE A 276 3.16 6.99 12.73
CA ILE A 276 3.01 8.08 13.70
C ILE A 276 4.01 9.20 13.43
N PHE A 277 5.29 8.86 13.21
CA PHE A 277 6.32 9.85 12.91
C PHE A 277 5.99 10.64 11.64
N SER A 278 5.53 9.95 10.59
CA SER A 278 5.18 10.58 9.32
C SER A 278 3.96 11.49 9.42
N MET A 279 2.96 11.09 10.21
CA MET A 279 1.80 11.94 10.52
C MET A 279 2.21 13.20 11.30
N LEU A 280 3.12 13.06 12.28
CA LEU A 280 3.65 14.19 13.03
C LEU A 280 4.41 15.16 12.13
N VAL A 281 5.28 14.65 11.23
CA VAL A 281 5.99 15.48 10.24
C VAL A 281 4.99 16.24 9.35
N LEU A 282 3.94 15.57 8.89
CA LEU A 282 2.89 16.19 8.07
C LEU A 282 2.14 17.28 8.86
N ILE A 283 1.80 17.05 10.13
CA ILE A 283 1.17 18.06 10.99
C ILE A 283 2.10 19.26 11.21
N LEU A 284 3.36 19.02 11.56
CA LEU A 284 4.33 20.10 11.82
C LEU A 284 4.57 20.94 10.58
N THR A 285 4.84 20.31 9.44
CA THR A 285 5.05 21.01 8.17
C THR A 285 3.82 21.79 7.70
N TYR A 286 2.61 21.29 8.01
CA TYR A 286 1.35 21.97 7.74
C TYR A 286 1.16 23.21 8.59
N THR A 287 1.27 23.06 9.92
CA THR A 287 1.08 24.17 10.86
C THR A 287 2.12 25.28 10.66
N TYR A 288 3.33 24.95 10.21
CA TYR A 288 4.37 25.94 9.94
C TYR A 288 4.08 26.86 8.74
N GLN A 289 3.11 26.53 7.88
CA GLN A 289 2.74 27.39 6.75
C GLN A 289 1.95 28.64 7.16
N PHE A 290 1.51 28.74 8.42
CA PHE A 290 0.79 29.91 8.91
C PHE A 290 1.77 31.01 9.38
N ASP A 291 1.44 32.28 9.13
CA ASP A 291 2.38 33.40 9.29
C ASP A 291 2.91 33.57 10.73
N ASN A 292 2.10 33.28 11.75
CA ASN A 292 2.47 33.48 13.16
C ASN A 292 3.29 32.32 13.75
N PHE A 293 3.45 31.20 13.03
CA PHE A 293 4.13 30.03 13.58
C PHE A 293 5.65 30.18 13.73
N PRO A 294 6.39 30.77 12.78
CA PRO A 294 7.82 30.99 12.97
C PRO A 294 8.15 31.81 14.23
N ASP A 295 7.31 32.79 14.54
CA ASP A 295 7.46 33.61 15.75
C ASP A 295 7.00 32.83 16.99
N TYR A 296 5.91 32.06 16.92
CA TYR A 296 5.50 31.15 18.01
C TYR A 296 6.62 30.18 18.42
N TRP A 297 7.32 29.58 17.45
CA TRP A 297 8.45 28.69 17.72
C TRP A 297 9.66 29.40 18.34
N THR A 298 9.84 30.68 18.00
CA THR A 298 10.93 31.49 18.55
C THR A 298 10.62 31.93 19.99
N ASP A 299 9.40 32.42 20.23
CA ASP A 299 9.01 33.03 21.49
C ASP A 299 8.66 32.00 22.58
N TYR A 300 7.98 30.91 22.21
CA TYR A 300 7.56 29.89 23.18
C TYR A 300 8.55 28.73 23.28
N LEU A 301 8.99 28.18 22.14
CA LEU A 301 9.91 27.04 22.13
C LEU A 301 11.39 27.45 22.22
N HIS A 302 11.70 28.74 22.12
CA HIS A 302 13.08 29.26 22.16
C HIS A 302 14.01 28.64 21.09
N VAL A 303 13.45 28.26 19.94
CA VAL A 303 14.21 27.69 18.82
C VAL A 303 14.45 28.79 17.79
N ALA A 304 15.71 29.06 17.44
CA ALA A 304 16.04 30.10 16.47
C ALA A 304 15.53 29.77 15.06
N LYS A 305 15.19 30.79 14.25
CA LYS A 305 14.66 30.60 12.88
C LYS A 305 15.57 29.75 11.99
N GLU A 306 16.89 29.85 12.15
CA GLU A 306 17.85 29.01 11.43
C GLU A 306 17.75 27.53 11.82
N GLN A 307 17.56 27.23 13.11
CA GLN A 307 17.35 25.87 13.61
C GLN A 307 16.00 25.30 13.14
N GLN A 308 14.97 26.14 13.03
CA GLN A 308 13.66 25.73 12.48
C GLN A 308 13.82 25.26 11.02
N LEU A 309 14.56 26.02 10.21
CA LEU A 309 14.87 25.64 8.82
C LEU A 309 15.65 24.32 8.74
N ASP A 310 16.60 24.11 9.64
CA ASP A 310 17.41 22.90 9.71
C ASP A 310 16.63 21.65 10.15
N ILE A 311 15.61 21.81 11.01
CA ILE A 311 14.65 20.73 11.31
C ILE A 311 13.88 20.33 10.04
N GLY A 312 13.68 21.28 9.12
CA GLY A 312 12.89 21.14 7.90
C GLY A 312 11.57 21.89 7.93
N LEU A 313 11.44 22.85 8.85
CA LEU A 313 10.31 23.77 8.94
C LEU A 313 10.62 24.99 8.06
N GLU A 314 10.05 25.02 6.87
CA GLU A 314 10.19 26.11 5.89
C GLU A 314 8.81 26.49 5.36
N GLN A 315 8.60 27.79 5.13
CA GLN A 315 7.40 28.29 4.46
C GLN A 315 7.62 28.16 2.95
N PHE A 316 6.69 27.49 2.26
CA PHE A 316 6.81 27.23 0.83
C PHE A 316 5.74 27.98 0.04
N GLU A 317 6.08 28.34 -1.20
CA GLU A 317 5.07 28.72 -2.17
C GLU A 317 4.14 27.54 -2.51
N THR A 318 2.88 27.84 -2.80
CA THR A 318 1.77 26.85 -2.94
C THR A 318 2.10 25.64 -3.84
N LYS A 319 2.85 25.84 -4.92
CA LYS A 319 3.23 24.75 -5.85
C LYS A 319 4.30 23.81 -5.29
N GLN A 320 5.33 24.37 -4.64
CA GLN A 320 6.40 23.58 -4.05
C GLN A 320 5.94 22.87 -2.77
N LEU A 321 5.04 23.52 -2.02
CA LEU A 321 4.39 22.95 -0.85
C LEU A 321 3.63 21.66 -1.19
N PHE A 322 2.86 21.67 -2.29
CA PHE A 322 2.10 20.50 -2.71
C PHE A 322 3.01 19.28 -2.90
N VAL A 323 4.09 19.43 -3.65
CA VAL A 323 5.06 18.33 -3.86
C VAL A 323 5.67 17.89 -2.53
N ARG A 324 6.03 18.85 -1.66
CA ARG A 324 6.67 18.57 -0.38
C ARG A 324 5.78 17.84 0.61
N MET A 325 4.45 18.04 0.57
CA MET A 325 3.48 17.34 1.41
C MET A 325 2.96 16.04 0.80
N VAL A 326 2.83 15.97 -0.52
CA VAL A 326 2.35 14.76 -1.21
C VAL A 326 3.34 13.61 -1.08
N THR A 327 4.66 13.86 -1.17
CA THR A 327 5.65 12.79 -1.07
C THR A 327 5.60 12.03 0.27
N PRO A 328 5.62 12.70 1.45
CA PRO A 328 5.42 12.02 2.73
C PRO A 328 4.04 11.38 2.86
N THR A 329 2.99 12.02 2.32
CA THR A 329 1.62 11.45 2.37
C THR A 329 1.53 10.14 1.59
N PHE A 330 2.11 10.08 0.39
CA PHE A 330 2.15 8.85 -0.41
C PHE A 330 2.93 7.73 0.31
N PHE A 331 4.02 8.10 0.97
CA PHE A 331 4.78 7.18 1.81
C PHE A 331 3.95 6.64 2.99
N VAL A 332 3.18 7.49 3.67
CA VAL A 332 2.22 7.07 4.71
C VAL A 332 1.21 6.08 4.12
N ILE A 333 0.64 6.36 2.95
CA ILE A 333 -0.33 5.45 2.31
C ILE A 333 0.31 4.08 2.05
N ILE A 334 1.50 4.02 1.46
CA ILE A 334 2.19 2.75 1.17
C ILE A 334 2.49 1.95 2.45
N THR A 335 2.95 2.63 3.50
CA THR A 335 3.28 1.99 4.79
C THR A 335 2.04 1.51 5.52
N VAL A 336 0.93 2.25 5.45
CA VAL A 336 -0.35 1.81 6.02
C VAL A 336 -0.90 0.61 5.24
N VAL A 337 -0.81 0.61 3.90
CA VAL A 337 -1.20 -0.55 3.09
C VAL A 337 -0.38 -1.79 3.48
N GLN A 338 0.94 -1.64 3.68
CA GLN A 338 1.79 -2.72 4.18
C GLN A 338 1.31 -3.26 5.54
N LEU A 339 1.01 -2.36 6.48
CA LEU A 339 0.60 -2.75 7.83
C LEU A 339 -0.75 -3.49 7.87
N HIS A 340 -1.75 -3.02 7.13
CA HIS A 340 -3.11 -3.58 7.24
C HIS A 340 -3.37 -4.77 6.33
N TYR A 341 -2.81 -4.78 5.10
CA TYR A 341 -3.14 -5.81 4.11
C TYR A 341 -2.09 -6.91 4.04
N PHE A 342 -0.81 -6.54 4.01
CA PHE A 342 0.26 -7.48 3.69
C PHE A 342 1.03 -7.98 4.92
N HIS A 343 1.01 -7.26 6.05
CA HIS A 343 1.83 -7.59 7.22
C HIS A 343 1.56 -8.99 7.78
N ASN A 344 0.29 -9.33 8.03
CA ASN A 344 -0.08 -10.63 8.61
C ASN A 344 0.26 -11.77 7.64
N ASP A 345 -0.12 -11.63 6.38
CA ASP A 345 0.15 -12.63 5.34
C ASP A 345 1.66 -12.81 5.12
N PHE A 346 2.44 -11.73 5.18
CA PHE A 346 3.90 -11.76 5.11
C PHE A 346 4.54 -12.40 6.35
N MET A 347 4.01 -12.15 7.55
CA MET A 347 4.50 -12.75 8.79
C MET A 347 4.33 -14.27 8.81
N VAL A 348 3.25 -14.77 8.20
CA VAL A 348 3.00 -16.21 8.00
C VAL A 348 3.94 -16.77 6.93
N LEU A 349 4.07 -16.09 5.78
CA LEU A 349 4.92 -16.55 4.67
C LEU A 349 6.40 -16.60 5.03
N SER A 350 6.87 -15.66 5.86
CA SER A 350 8.28 -15.55 6.27
C SER A 350 8.64 -16.45 7.46
N ASP A 351 7.73 -17.28 7.96
CA ASP A 351 8.03 -18.20 9.04
C ASP A 351 8.88 -19.38 8.54
N PRO A 352 10.12 -19.57 9.05
CA PRO A 352 10.97 -20.69 8.62
C PRO A 352 10.35 -22.06 8.91
N LYS A 353 9.41 -22.17 9.86
CA LYS A 353 8.69 -23.42 10.14
C LYS A 353 7.67 -23.78 9.06
N ASN A 354 7.20 -22.80 8.30
CA ASN A 354 6.20 -23.00 7.25
C ASN A 354 6.85 -23.32 5.90
N THR A 355 8.15 -23.08 5.76
CA THR A 355 8.92 -23.40 4.54
C THR A 355 9.22 -24.90 4.41
N SER A 356 9.37 -25.64 5.51
CA SER A 356 9.61 -27.09 5.45
C SER A 356 8.41 -27.87 4.94
N ILE A 357 7.19 -27.36 5.12
CA ILE A 357 5.94 -28.04 4.71
C ILE A 357 5.73 -27.92 3.18
N ILE A 358 6.17 -26.83 2.57
CA ILE A 358 5.97 -26.59 1.13
C ILE A 358 6.87 -27.50 0.27
N ASN A 359 8.04 -27.90 0.79
CA ASN A 359 8.93 -28.81 0.07
C ASN A 359 8.46 -30.28 0.15
N GLU A 360 7.68 -30.66 1.16
CA GLU A 360 7.12 -32.03 1.27
C GLU A 360 5.96 -32.23 0.27
N ASP A 361 5.11 -31.22 0.05
CA ASP A 361 4.01 -31.29 -0.93
C ASP A 361 4.46 -31.24 -2.40
N GLU A 362 5.69 -30.80 -2.69
CA GLU A 362 6.26 -30.78 -4.06
C GLU A 362 7.14 -32.01 -4.37
N GLU A 363 7.62 -32.76 -3.37
CA GLU A 363 8.45 -33.96 -3.56
C GLU A 363 7.64 -35.27 -3.74
N ASP A 364 6.36 -35.30 -3.33
CA ASP A 364 5.53 -36.52 -3.45
C ASP A 364 5.04 -36.83 -4.88
N ASP A 365 5.27 -35.95 -5.87
CA ASP A 365 4.85 -36.16 -7.27
C ASP A 365 5.97 -36.65 -8.22
N GLU A 366 7.24 -36.78 -7.79
CA GLU A 366 8.36 -37.16 -8.69
C GLU A 366 9.04 -38.52 -8.42
N ASP A 367 8.75 -39.24 -7.32
CA ASP A 367 9.45 -40.51 -7.00
C ASP A 367 8.54 -41.75 -7.01
N LEU A 368 8.01 -42.12 -8.19
CA LEU A 368 7.52 -43.49 -8.43
C LEU A 368 7.98 -44.02 -9.79
N ASN A 369 9.29 -44.22 -9.94
CA ASN A 369 9.84 -45.19 -10.89
C ASN A 369 11.31 -45.51 -10.58
N GLU A 370 11.57 -46.44 -9.65
CA GLU A 370 12.55 -47.50 -9.92
C GLU A 370 12.53 -48.67 -8.93
N SER A 371 12.40 -49.86 -9.51
CA SER A 371 12.88 -51.18 -9.04
C SER A 371 12.03 -52.02 -8.08
N SER A 372 11.48 -53.11 -8.63
CA SER A 372 11.61 -54.45 -8.05
C SER A 372 11.26 -55.52 -9.09
N MET A 373 12.27 -56.27 -9.53
CA MET A 373 12.10 -57.59 -10.11
C MET A 373 11.86 -58.60 -8.98
N GLN A 374 10.69 -59.25 -8.93
CA GLN A 374 10.58 -60.66 -8.54
C GLN A 374 9.21 -61.24 -8.92
N GLY A 375 9.19 -62.51 -9.33
CA GLY A 375 8.09 -63.13 -10.08
C GLY A 375 6.93 -63.70 -9.25
N GLY A 376 5.93 -64.20 -9.99
CA GLY A 376 5.08 -65.30 -9.52
C GLY A 376 3.57 -65.05 -9.45
N ALA A 377 2.87 -65.50 -10.51
CA ALA A 377 1.56 -66.17 -10.53
C ALA A 377 0.25 -65.47 -10.08
N ALA A 378 -0.72 -65.57 -11.03
CA ALA A 378 -2.13 -65.91 -10.85
C ALA A 378 -3.22 -64.80 -10.79
N VAL A 379 -4.00 -64.78 -11.90
CA VAL A 379 -5.48 -64.81 -11.99
C VAL A 379 -6.28 -63.49 -11.91
N GLU A 380 -6.94 -63.23 -13.05
CA GLU A 380 -8.19 -62.49 -13.33
C GLU A 380 -9.03 -61.96 -12.14
N ARG A 381 -9.55 -60.72 -12.24
CA ARG A 381 -10.96 -60.46 -12.64
C ARG A 381 -11.41 -58.98 -12.49
N SER A 382 -11.95 -58.47 -13.60
CA SER A 382 -13.06 -57.51 -13.79
C SER A 382 -12.87 -56.00 -13.62
N GLU A 383 -13.02 -55.35 -14.78
CA GLU A 383 -13.39 -53.96 -15.05
C GLU A 383 -14.64 -53.47 -14.30
N LYS A 384 -14.64 -52.16 -14.01
CA LYS A 384 -15.77 -51.26 -14.29
C LYS A 384 -15.33 -49.79 -14.32
N ASP A 385 -15.20 -49.27 -15.53
CA ASP A 385 -15.26 -47.85 -15.92
C ASP A 385 -16.73 -47.34 -15.81
N PRO A 386 -17.05 -46.01 -15.78
CA PRO A 386 -16.72 -45.14 -16.91
C PRO A 386 -16.50 -43.62 -16.68
N SER A 387 -15.68 -43.07 -17.60
CA SER A 387 -15.87 -41.82 -18.36
C SER A 387 -15.97 -40.48 -17.62
N SER A 388 -14.90 -39.66 -17.72
CA SER A 388 -15.04 -38.21 -17.91
C SER A 388 -14.45 -37.81 -19.26
N SER A 389 -15.33 -37.34 -20.14
CA SER A 389 -15.05 -36.81 -21.47
C SER A 389 -14.06 -35.63 -21.41
N GLY A 390 -12.83 -35.89 -21.84
CA GLY A 390 -11.88 -34.83 -22.20
C GLY A 390 -12.31 -34.16 -23.50
N TYR A 391 -12.87 -32.96 -23.41
CA TYR A 391 -13.05 -32.10 -24.57
C TYR A 391 -11.70 -31.50 -24.95
N ARG A 392 -11.15 -31.99 -26.06
CA ARG A 392 -9.95 -31.51 -26.73
C ARG A 392 -10.27 -30.15 -27.38
N PHE A 393 -9.71 -29.07 -26.84
CA PHE A 393 -9.73 -27.77 -27.51
C PHE A 393 -8.53 -27.72 -28.46
N GLU A 394 -8.83 -27.82 -29.75
CA GLU A 394 -7.86 -27.78 -30.84
C GLU A 394 -7.58 -26.30 -31.18
N MET A 395 -6.42 -25.80 -30.77
CA MET A 395 -5.92 -24.47 -31.16
C MET A 395 -4.39 -24.53 -31.35
N SER A 396 -3.99 -24.37 -32.62
CA SER A 396 -2.61 -24.12 -33.12
C SER A 396 -1.48 -25.03 -32.59
N GLU A 397 -1.58 -26.29 -32.98
CA GLU A 397 -0.60 -27.35 -32.77
C GLU A 397 0.50 -27.27 -33.86
N PHE A 398 1.59 -26.52 -33.66
CA PHE A 398 2.95 -26.90 -34.12
C PHE A 398 4.11 -25.97 -33.67
N ASP A 399 3.85 -24.71 -33.31
CA ASP A 399 4.92 -23.78 -32.86
C ASP A 399 5.05 -23.66 -31.32
N ASN A 400 4.00 -24.01 -30.57
CA ASN A 400 4.00 -23.87 -29.10
C ASN A 400 4.63 -25.05 -28.36
N LEU A 401 4.67 -26.26 -28.93
CA LEU A 401 5.24 -27.44 -28.25
C LEU A 401 6.78 -27.41 -28.22
N THR A 402 7.42 -27.00 -29.31
CA THR A 402 8.88 -26.81 -29.37
C THR A 402 9.32 -25.67 -28.46
N PHE A 403 8.59 -24.55 -28.46
CA PHE A 403 8.88 -23.42 -27.58
C PHE A 403 8.67 -23.78 -26.11
N LYS A 404 7.58 -24.46 -25.73
CA LYS A 404 7.33 -24.90 -24.35
C LYS A 404 8.40 -25.88 -23.85
N ALA A 405 8.78 -26.87 -24.65
CA ALA A 405 9.84 -27.83 -24.29
C ALA A 405 11.22 -27.16 -24.19
N VAL A 406 11.49 -26.15 -25.00
CA VAL A 406 12.70 -25.33 -24.90
C VAL A 406 12.65 -24.48 -23.63
N LEU A 407 11.51 -23.86 -23.33
CA LEU A 407 11.31 -23.00 -22.15
C LEU A 407 11.43 -23.80 -20.85
N GLU A 408 10.88 -25.01 -20.79
CA GLU A 408 11.07 -25.94 -19.66
C GLU A 408 12.55 -26.27 -19.46
N LYS A 409 13.28 -26.66 -20.52
CA LYS A 409 14.74 -26.90 -20.44
C LYS A 409 15.52 -25.67 -19.99
N TRP A 410 15.12 -24.47 -20.43
CA TRP A 410 15.72 -23.21 -20.00
C TRP A 410 15.42 -22.90 -18.54
N VAL A 411 14.20 -23.14 -18.06
CA VAL A 411 13.80 -22.95 -16.65
C VAL A 411 14.58 -23.91 -15.76
N THR A 412 14.70 -25.19 -16.11
CA THR A 412 15.51 -26.15 -15.32
C THR A 412 17.00 -25.76 -15.33
N ARG A 413 17.54 -25.27 -16.46
CA ARG A 413 18.92 -24.77 -16.53
C ARG A 413 19.10 -23.51 -15.69
N LEU A 414 18.14 -22.59 -15.71
CA LEU A 414 18.14 -21.38 -14.90
C LEU A 414 18.07 -21.72 -13.42
N HIS A 415 17.21 -22.66 -13.02
CA HIS A 415 17.10 -23.10 -11.63
C HIS A 415 18.41 -23.72 -11.14
N ARG A 416 19.04 -24.60 -11.92
CA ARG A 416 20.38 -25.12 -11.61
C ARG A 416 21.43 -24.02 -11.52
N PHE A 417 21.43 -23.06 -12.43
CA PHE A 417 22.35 -21.92 -12.38
C PHE A 417 22.12 -21.05 -11.14
N LEU A 418 20.87 -20.78 -10.78
CA LEU A 418 20.51 -20.03 -9.57
C LEU A 418 20.95 -20.78 -8.31
N ASN A 419 20.78 -22.10 -8.24
CA ASN A 419 21.24 -22.90 -7.10
C ASN A 419 22.77 -22.88 -6.97
N LEU A 420 23.49 -22.99 -8.07
CA LEU A 420 24.96 -22.84 -8.08
C LEU A 420 25.37 -21.42 -7.66
N LEU A 421 24.64 -20.40 -8.10
CA LEU A 421 24.87 -19.01 -7.70
C LEU A 421 24.61 -18.81 -6.21
N TYR A 422 23.54 -19.38 -5.66
CA TYR A 422 23.23 -19.32 -4.23
C TYR A 422 24.31 -20.01 -3.39
N LEU A 423 24.77 -21.19 -3.80
CA LEU A 423 25.87 -21.91 -3.14
C LEU A 423 27.17 -21.10 -3.19
N PHE A 424 27.47 -20.47 -4.34
CA PHE A 424 28.62 -19.60 -4.48
C PHE A 424 28.51 -18.36 -3.57
N LEU A 425 27.35 -17.71 -3.52
CA LEU A 425 27.11 -16.58 -2.62
C LEU A 425 27.24 -16.99 -1.15
N GLU A 426 26.65 -18.12 -0.75
CA GLU A 426 26.70 -18.60 0.64
C GLU A 426 28.14 -18.74 1.15
N ILE A 427 29.04 -19.25 0.31
CA ILE A 427 30.44 -19.46 0.68
C ILE A 427 31.26 -18.15 0.64
N HIS A 428 31.01 -17.28 -0.36
CA HIS A 428 31.90 -16.15 -0.64
C HIS A 428 31.41 -14.79 -0.13
N MET A 429 30.14 -14.62 0.23
CA MET A 429 29.56 -13.32 0.58
C MET A 429 30.29 -12.61 1.72
N ALA A 430 30.68 -13.32 2.79
CA ALA A 430 31.41 -12.70 3.90
C ALA A 430 32.76 -12.11 3.46
N ARG A 431 33.49 -12.80 2.57
CA ARG A 431 34.79 -12.34 2.06
C ARG A 431 34.63 -11.13 1.15
N VAL A 432 33.59 -11.14 0.31
CA VAL A 432 33.25 -10.02 -0.59
C VAL A 432 32.92 -8.77 0.22
N VAL A 433 32.09 -8.88 1.28
CA VAL A 433 31.74 -7.75 2.15
C VAL A 433 32.98 -7.18 2.85
N LEU A 434 33.86 -8.03 3.38
CA LEU A 434 35.10 -7.58 4.03
C LEU A 434 36.06 -6.89 3.04
N PHE A 435 36.13 -7.37 1.80
CA PHE A 435 36.90 -6.73 0.73
C PHE A 435 36.38 -5.33 0.42
N PHE A 436 35.06 -5.15 0.26
CA PHE A 436 34.46 -3.82 0.06
C PHE A 436 34.64 -2.91 1.28
N ALA A 437 34.56 -3.45 2.50
CA ALA A 437 34.83 -2.68 3.72
C ALA A 437 36.28 -2.17 3.76
N MET A 438 37.24 -3.00 3.32
CA MET A 438 38.64 -2.59 3.19
C MET A 438 38.82 -1.51 2.12
N LEU A 439 38.20 -1.65 0.95
CA LEU A 439 38.22 -0.63 -0.10
C LEU A 439 37.65 0.70 0.40
N LEU A 440 36.54 0.69 1.14
CA LEU A 440 35.96 1.90 1.72
C LEU A 440 36.96 2.63 2.63
N CYS A 441 37.68 1.90 3.48
CA CYS A 441 38.70 2.49 4.37
C CYS A 441 39.89 3.09 3.62
N ILE A 442 40.21 2.57 2.42
CA ILE A 442 41.31 3.06 1.58
C ILE A 442 40.89 4.32 0.81
N TYR A 443 39.68 4.31 0.24
CA TYR A 443 39.16 5.43 -0.54
C TYR A 443 38.84 6.65 0.33
N ASP A 444 38.24 6.43 1.50
CA ASP A 444 37.81 7.49 2.39
C ASP A 444 38.70 7.54 3.64
N LYS A 445 39.67 8.46 3.63
CA LYS A 445 40.66 8.61 4.69
C LYS A 445 40.02 9.27 5.92
N CYS A 446 39.51 8.46 6.85
CA CYS A 446 38.94 8.94 8.11
C CYS A 446 39.50 8.14 9.30
N ALA A 447 39.91 8.84 10.36
CA ALA A 447 40.44 8.23 11.58
C ALA A 447 39.43 7.28 12.26
N MET A 448 38.13 7.54 12.09
CA MET A 448 37.06 6.72 12.67
C MET A 448 37.01 5.30 12.07
N TYR A 449 37.52 5.10 10.84
CA TYR A 449 37.61 3.78 10.22
C TYR A 449 38.78 2.93 10.76
N PHE A 450 39.62 3.46 11.66
CA PHE A 450 40.73 2.71 12.26
C PHE A 450 40.27 1.42 12.96
N ILE A 451 39.09 1.45 13.60
CA ILE A 451 38.50 0.27 14.23
C ILE A 451 38.23 -0.84 13.19
N LEU A 452 37.74 -0.49 11.99
CA LEU A 452 37.52 -1.45 10.90
C LEU A 452 38.83 -2.00 10.36
N ILE A 453 39.86 -1.15 10.23
CA ILE A 453 41.18 -1.54 9.76
C ILE A 453 41.82 -2.59 10.69
N LEU A 454 41.55 -2.55 11.99
CA LEU A 454 42.00 -3.58 12.93
C LEU A 454 41.15 -4.86 12.89
N LEU A 455 39.82 -4.71 12.79
CA LEU A 455 38.89 -5.86 12.80
C LEU A 455 38.95 -6.70 11.52
N ILE A 456 39.28 -6.12 10.36
CA ILE A 456 39.32 -6.84 9.08
C ILE A 456 40.45 -7.89 9.06
N PRO A 457 41.73 -7.58 9.34
CA PRO A 457 42.79 -8.59 9.41
C PRO A 457 42.55 -9.64 10.50
N ALA A 458 42.04 -9.22 11.67
CA ALA A 458 41.69 -10.14 12.76
C ALA A 458 40.63 -11.18 12.34
N SER A 459 39.69 -10.78 11.47
CA SER A 459 38.68 -11.69 10.94
C SER A 459 39.25 -12.80 10.03
N PHE A 460 40.35 -12.53 9.32
CA PHE A 460 41.01 -13.54 8.48
C PHE A 460 41.87 -14.51 9.29
N THR A 461 42.38 -14.08 10.45
CA THR A 461 43.28 -14.90 11.29
C THR A 461 42.53 -15.79 12.29
N LEU A 462 41.42 -15.31 12.88
CA LEU A 462 40.67 -16.05 13.91
C LEU A 462 39.48 -16.91 13.39
N GLY A 463 39.31 -17.00 12.06
CA GLY A 463 38.33 -17.88 11.42
C GLY A 463 36.88 -17.35 11.37
N ARG A 464 35.92 -18.24 11.05
CA ARG A 464 34.50 -17.89 10.78
C ARG A 464 33.77 -17.08 11.88
N PRO A 465 33.89 -17.38 13.19
CA PRO A 465 33.12 -16.64 14.20
C PRO A 465 33.54 -15.16 14.27
N MET A 466 34.85 -14.88 14.13
CA MET A 466 35.34 -13.51 14.07
C MET A 466 34.96 -12.80 12.76
N GLN A 467 34.83 -13.51 11.64
CA GLN A 467 34.29 -12.94 10.40
C GLN A 467 32.86 -12.44 10.57
N ILE A 468 31.99 -13.26 11.17
CA ILE A 468 30.60 -12.88 11.42
C ILE A 468 30.54 -11.68 12.37
N PHE A 469 31.31 -11.71 13.46
CA PHE A 469 31.39 -10.59 14.40
C PHE A 469 31.89 -9.30 13.75
N THR A 470 32.94 -9.37 12.93
CA THR A 470 33.47 -8.20 12.19
C THR A 470 32.46 -7.66 11.20
N VAL A 471 31.70 -8.51 10.49
CA VAL A 471 30.64 -8.06 9.56
C VAL A 471 29.50 -7.34 10.27
N TYR A 472 29.07 -7.83 11.45
CA TYR A 472 28.04 -7.13 12.22
C TYR A 472 28.56 -5.82 12.82
N SER A 473 29.75 -5.83 13.39
CA SER A 473 30.39 -4.63 13.95
C SER A 473 30.63 -3.57 12.88
N SER A 474 31.04 -3.97 11.68
CA SER A 474 31.26 -3.05 10.57
C SER A 474 29.97 -2.41 10.08
N SER A 475 28.87 -3.18 10.00
CA SER A 475 27.56 -2.65 9.62
C SER A 475 27.04 -1.60 10.61
N ILE A 476 27.17 -1.86 11.91
CA ILE A 476 26.78 -0.91 12.96
C ILE A 476 27.63 0.37 12.88
N LEU A 477 28.96 0.23 12.76
CA LEU A 477 29.87 1.38 12.67
C LEU A 477 29.62 2.22 11.42
N VAL A 478 29.45 1.59 10.25
CA VAL A 478 29.15 2.29 8.99
C VAL A 478 27.80 3.00 9.08
N SER A 479 26.79 2.38 9.69
CA SER A 479 25.48 3.00 9.90
C SER A 479 25.56 4.22 10.83
N LEU A 480 26.32 4.11 11.93
CA LEU A 480 26.58 5.24 12.83
C LEU A 480 27.30 6.38 12.10
N PHE A 481 28.29 6.07 11.26
CA PHE A 481 29.02 7.07 10.48
C PHE A 481 28.17 7.72 9.40
N LEU A 482 27.27 6.97 8.76
CA LEU A 482 26.30 7.53 7.83
C LEU A 482 25.40 8.56 8.55
N LEU A 483 24.86 8.19 9.71
CA LEU A 483 24.07 9.12 10.54
C LEU A 483 24.87 10.35 10.96
N ALA A 484 26.11 10.16 11.44
CA ALA A 484 26.98 11.27 11.83
C ALA A 484 27.29 12.21 10.66
N ARG A 485 27.52 11.67 9.46
CA ARG A 485 27.76 12.47 8.24
C ARG A 485 26.53 13.28 7.84
N MET A 486 25.34 12.71 7.90
CA MET A 486 24.12 13.48 7.61
C MET A 486 23.84 14.53 8.69
N LEU A 487 24.12 14.24 9.96
CA LEU A 487 24.02 15.22 11.06
C LEU A 487 25.00 16.39 10.84
N TYR A 488 26.23 16.11 10.40
CA TYR A 488 27.22 17.14 10.11
C TYR A 488 26.86 18.04 8.91
N GLN A 489 25.99 17.58 8.01
CA GLN A 489 25.51 18.38 6.88
C GLN A 489 24.46 19.44 7.27
N ILE A 490 23.98 19.44 8.52
CA ILE A 490 23.06 20.45 9.02
C ILE A 490 23.80 21.79 9.12
N LYS A 491 23.21 22.86 8.59
CA LYS A 491 23.85 24.19 8.50
C LYS A 491 24.15 24.82 9.86
N TYR A 492 23.45 24.40 10.91
CA TYR A 492 23.72 24.79 12.29
C TYR A 492 25.19 24.56 12.70
N ILE A 493 25.84 23.53 12.17
CA ILE A 493 27.25 23.24 12.47
C ILE A 493 28.12 24.08 11.52
N ASN A 494 28.46 25.29 11.94
CA ASN A 494 29.36 26.16 11.19
C ASN A 494 30.82 25.70 11.37
N PRO A 495 31.48 25.20 10.30
CA PRO A 495 32.86 24.75 10.39
C PRO A 495 33.84 25.90 10.67
N ASP A 496 33.47 27.13 10.34
CA ASP A 496 34.31 28.32 10.50
C ASP A 496 34.58 28.68 11.97
N VAL A 497 33.65 28.36 12.87
CA VAL A 497 33.83 28.57 14.32
C VAL A 497 34.85 27.58 14.90
N LEU A 498 35.00 26.42 14.27
CA LEU A 498 35.91 25.35 14.66
C LEU A 498 37.24 25.38 13.88
N ASN A 499 37.36 26.27 12.90
CA ASN A 499 38.53 26.33 12.03
C ASN A 499 39.71 26.98 12.76
N VAL A 500 40.84 26.27 12.80
CA VAL A 500 42.09 26.77 13.38
C VAL A 500 43.08 27.00 12.24
N ASN A 501 43.30 28.27 11.89
CA ASN A 501 44.28 28.64 10.88
C ASN A 501 45.70 28.60 11.46
N CYS A 502 46.47 27.60 11.08
CA CYS A 502 47.90 27.53 11.39
C CYS A 502 48.69 28.50 10.49
N THR A 503 49.00 29.69 10.98
CA THR A 503 49.89 30.63 10.27
C THR A 503 51.35 30.19 10.42
N THR A 504 52.06 30.08 9.29
CA THR A 504 53.50 29.80 9.28
C THR A 504 54.26 31.03 9.78
N VAL A 505 54.81 30.95 10.98
CA VAL A 505 55.75 31.96 11.49
C VAL A 505 57.06 31.81 10.72
N SER A 506 57.26 32.64 9.68
CA SER A 506 58.54 32.77 9.00
C SER A 506 59.52 33.51 9.92
N SER A 507 60.11 32.77 10.85
CA SER A 507 61.27 33.25 11.59
C SER A 507 62.42 33.35 10.60
N VAL A 508 62.59 34.54 10.00
CA VAL A 508 63.79 34.95 9.25
C VAL A 508 64.96 34.88 10.23
N ARG A 509 65.57 33.70 10.35
CA ARG A 509 66.90 33.55 10.93
C ARG A 509 67.87 34.06 9.87
N ASN A 510 68.15 35.37 9.96
CA ASN A 510 69.35 35.96 9.36
C ASN A 510 70.55 35.19 9.87
N PHE A 511 71.07 34.25 9.08
CA PHE A 511 72.43 33.75 9.26
C PHE A 511 73.37 34.90 8.86
N LYS A 512 73.99 35.50 9.87
CA LYS A 512 75.06 36.48 9.72
C LYS A 512 76.40 35.79 9.82
#